data_AF-A0A3M1GX23-F1
#
_entry.id   AF-A0A3M1GX23-F1
#
_cell.length_a   1.000
_cell.length_b   1.000
_cell.length_c   1.000
_cell.angle_alpha   90.00
_cell.angle_beta   90.00
_cell.angle_gamma   90.00
#
_symmetry.space_group_name_H-M   'P 1'
#
loop_
_entity.id
_entity.type
_entity.pdbx_description
1 polymer ?
#
loop_
_entity_poly.entity_id
_entity_poly.type
_entity_poly.pdbx_seq_one_letter_code
_entity_poly.pdbx_strand_id
1 'polypeptide(L)' 'RLLREDRGGHIVELQDADAIYERPQHPYTRRLLEAIPVGDPAQIRARMAARQKAAEAG' A
#
# COMPACT_ATOMS: atom_id res chain seq x y z
N ARG A 1 12.20 -12.26 21.17
CA ARG A 1 12.96 -11.02 21.50
C ARG A 1 13.59 -10.51 20.22
N LEU A 2 13.59 -9.19 20.02
CA LEU A 2 14.01 -8.41 18.83
C LEU A 2 12.83 -8.25 17.82
N LEU A 3 12.40 -7.05 17.42
CA LEU A 3 13.01 -5.72 17.43
C LEU A 3 11.99 -4.70 17.94
N ARG A 4 12.35 -3.92 18.96
CA ARG A 4 11.67 -2.66 19.28
C ARG A 4 12.40 -1.55 18.53
N GLU A 5 11.67 -0.82 17.70
CA GLU A 5 11.89 0.61 17.56
C GLU A 5 10.55 1.31 17.81
N ASP A 6 10.58 2.18 18.81
CA ASP A 6 9.52 3.02 19.33
C ASP A 6 9.19 4.14 18.33
N ARG A 7 8.41 3.78 17.31
CA ARG A 7 7.59 4.70 16.50
C ARG A 7 6.28 4.00 16.08
N GLY A 8 5.52 3.49 17.05
CA GLY A 8 4.12 3.05 16.90
C GLY A 8 3.74 2.06 15.79
N GLY A 9 4.71 1.49 15.07
CA GLY A 9 4.47 0.55 13.98
C GLY A 9 4.40 -0.88 14.49
N HIS A 10 3.40 -1.62 14.05
CA HIS A 10 3.24 -3.04 14.34
C HIS A 10 3.28 -3.84 13.03
N ILE A 11 3.98 -4.98 13.03
CA ILE A 11 3.87 -5.94 11.93
C ILE A 11 2.48 -6.55 12.00
N VAL A 12 1.68 -6.32 10.96
CA VAL A 12 0.28 -6.78 10.89
C VAL A 12 0.13 -8.12 10.16
N GLU A 13 1.06 -8.45 9.27
CA GLU A 13 1.07 -9.70 8.50
C GLU A 13 2.50 -10.02 8.05
N LEU A 14 2.91 -11.30 8.15
CA LEU A 14 4.23 -11.78 7.74
C LEU A 14 4.08 -13.15 7.07
N GLN A 15 4.22 -13.19 5.75
CA GLN A 15 4.14 -14.37 4.89
C GLN A 15 5.04 -14.15 3.66
N ASP A 16 5.22 -15.20 2.84
CA ASP A 16 5.83 -15.06 1.51
C ASP A 16 5.04 -14.06 0.65
N ALA A 17 5.75 -13.36 -0.25
CA ALA A 17 5.16 -12.31 -1.06
C ALA A 17 3.96 -12.81 -1.89
N ASP A 18 4.13 -13.94 -2.58
CA ASP A 18 3.08 -14.55 -3.41
C ASP A 18 1.83 -14.87 -2.57
N ALA A 19 2.03 -15.41 -1.36
CA ALA A 19 0.92 -15.71 -0.45
C ALA A 19 0.16 -14.45 0.01
N ILE A 20 0.86 -13.32 0.21
CA ILE A 20 0.23 -12.03 0.53
C ILE A 20 -0.61 -11.53 -0.64
N TYR A 21 -0.12 -11.62 -1.87
CA TYR A 21 -0.85 -11.15 -3.05
C TYR A 21 -2.05 -12.04 -3.40
N GLU A 22 -1.92 -13.36 -3.25
CA GLU A 22 -2.98 -14.31 -3.59
C GLU A 22 -4.04 -14.44 -2.49
N ARG A 23 -3.62 -14.47 -1.22
CA ARG A 23 -4.48 -14.80 -0.08
C ARG A 23 -4.15 -13.98 1.17
N PRO A 24 -4.31 -12.65 1.11
CA PRO A 24 -4.07 -11.77 2.26
C PRO A 24 -5.03 -12.11 3.40
N GLN A 25 -4.49 -12.38 4.59
CA GLN A 25 -5.29 -12.77 5.75
C GLN A 25 -5.77 -11.56 6.54
N HIS A 26 -4.92 -10.55 6.72
CA HIS A 26 -5.25 -9.41 7.57
C HIS A 26 -6.14 -8.39 6.81
N PRO A 27 -7.21 -7.86 7.43
CA PRO A 27 -8.09 -6.88 6.78
C PRO A 27 -7.37 -5.61 6.31
N TYR A 28 -6.37 -5.15 7.06
CA TYR A 28 -5.56 -4.00 6.67
C TYR A 28 -4.77 -4.26 5.37
N THR A 29 -4.16 -5.45 5.25
CA THR A 29 -3.42 -5.86 4.05
C THR A 29 -4.35 -5.95 2.85
N ARG A 30 -5.53 -6.56 3.01
CA ARG A 30 -6.59 -6.57 1.98
C ARG A 30 -6.92 -5.18 1.46
N ARG A 31 -7.16 -4.23 2.38
CA ARG A 31 -7.47 -2.84 2.02
C ARG A 31 -6.32 -2.13 1.29
N LEU A 32 -5.07 -2.43 1.63
CA LEU A 32 -3.91 -1.89 0.91
C LEU A 32 -3.81 -2.45 -0.52
N LEU A 33 -4.03 -3.76 -0.68
CA LEU A 33 -4.02 -4.40 -1.99
C LEU A 33 -5.18 -3.92 -2.87
N GLU A 34 -6.37 -3.72 -2.31
CA GLU A 34 -7.51 -3.13 -3.01
C GLU A 34 -7.25 -1.69 -3.50
N ALA A 35 -6.34 -0.97 -2.85
CA ALA A 35 -5.95 0.37 -3.26
C ALA A 35 -5.00 0.39 -4.47
N ILE A 36 -4.53 -0.78 -4.93
CA ILE A 36 -3.67 -0.89 -6.11
C ILE A 36 -4.48 -0.43 -7.34
N PRO A 37 -4.00 0.59 -8.08
CA PRO A 37 -4.71 1.09 -9.24
C PRO A 37 -4.70 0.05 -10.37
N VAL A 38 -5.89 -0.22 -10.92
CA VAL A 38 -6.10 -1.12 -12.06
C VAL A 38 -6.36 -0.30 -13.32
N GLY A 39 -5.76 -0.70 -14.45
CA GLY A 39 -6.02 -0.09 -15.77
C GLY A 39 -4.77 0.36 -16.52
N ASP A 40 -4.95 1.24 -17.50
CA ASP A 40 -3.88 1.73 -18.38
C ASP A 40 -2.80 2.47 -17.57
N PRO A 41 -1.51 2.03 -17.62
CA PRO A 41 -0.41 2.67 -16.93
C PRO A 41 -0.27 4.16 -17.22
N ALA A 42 -0.57 4.62 -18.43
CA ALA A 42 -0.47 6.03 -18.79
C ALA A 42 -1.49 6.89 -18.02
N GLN A 43 -2.73 6.42 -17.92
CA GLN A 43 -3.80 7.09 -17.18
C GLN A 43 -3.53 7.08 -15.67
N ILE A 44 -2.99 5.99 -15.14
CA ILE A 44 -2.59 5.89 -13.73
C ILE A 44 -1.52 6.95 -13.43
N ARG A 45 -0.47 7.05 -14.25
CA ARG A 45 0.60 8.05 -14.08
C ARG A 45 0.05 9.48 -14.12
N ALA A 46 -0.85 9.77 -15.06
CA ALA A 46 -1.47 11.10 -15.16
C ALA A 46 -2.26 11.46 -13.89
N ARG A 47 -3.06 10.53 -13.35
CA ARG A 47 -3.82 10.74 -12.10
C ARG A 47 -2.92 10.94 -10.89
N MET A 48 -1.82 10.19 -10.80
CA MET A 48 -0.83 10.36 -9.71
C MET A 48 -0.14 11.72 -9.79
N ALA A 49 0.28 12.16 -10.98
CA ALA A 49 0.87 13.48 -11.17
C ALA A 49 -0.10 14.62 -10.83
N ALA A 50 -1.39 14.47 -11.17
CA ALA A 50 -2.42 15.45 -10.82
C ALA A 50 -2.63 15.55 -9.29
N ARG A 51 -2.65 14.41 -8.58
CA ARG A 51 -2.73 14.38 -7.10
C ARG A 51 -1.54 15.08 -6.45
N GLN A 52 -0.33 14.83 -6.97
CA GLN A 52 0.88 15.46 -6.47
C GLN A 52 0.82 16.99 -6.59
N LYS A 53 0.45 17.50 -7.78
CA LYS A 53 0.26 18.94 -8.01
C LYS A 53 -0.80 19.56 -7.07
N ALA A 54 -1.88 18.83 -6.79
CA ALA A 54 -2.92 19.30 -5.87
C ALA A 54 -2.43 19.37 -4.41
N ALA A 55 -1.57 18.44 -3.99
CA ALA A 55 -0.97 18.45 -2.65
C ALA A 55 0.09 19.55 -2.47
N GLU A 56 0.74 19.97 -3.57
CA GLU A 56 1.73 21.07 -3.56
C GLU A 56 1.08 22.46 -3.59
N ALA A 57 -0.17 22.56 -4.04
CA ALA A 57 -0.90 23.81 -4.19
C ALA A 57 -1.74 24.20 -2.96
N GLY A 58 -1.79 23.35 -1.93
CA GLY A 58 -2.48 23.58 -0.65
C GLY A 58 -1.50 23.64 0.50
#